data_AF-A0A7S4AEV4-F1
#
_entry.id   AF-A0A7S4AEV4-F1
#
_cell.length_a   1.000
_cell.length_b   1.000
_cell.length_c   1.000
_cell.angle_alpha   90.00
_cell.angle_beta   90.00
_cell.angle_gamma   90.00
#
_symmetry.space_group_name_H-M   'P 1'
#
loop_
_entity.id
_entity.type
_entity.pdbx_description
1 polymer ?
#
loop_
_entity_poly.entity_id
_entity_poly.type
_entity_poly.pdbx_seq_one_letter_code
_entity_poly.pdbx_strand_id
1 'polypeptide(L)'
;ESTISDTDIKATARTRIFTRMKTIKKITRSPTTTTTLIIFIMAMVNMIPPRSHTYTHAVEALSTTRSTSTTTTMVETEVPPLLNVPVWSMATLNGDNDDHDGCNTNVDNESEVHARSSRRTTNMNLLTYATPVSIRPYRLYALGLYKETKSRNNFLREKTCVLQLLSEDHISCVRLLGGMSGKDVHKEDELSSVHGIELQDLAAAAAAKGNGDDVDVPVTDADGGELPKVLPGCVRYLKLSMLGDNAIDCNDGGEGSHDVVLCRVDKMWTSTTTATTATGVQANQKLPHSLMTDRLRELGLITEQGRIAPSTME
;
A
#
# COMPACT_ATOMS: atom_id res chain seq x y z
N GLU A 1 -29.48 19.09 -53.44
CA GLU A 1 -28.93 17.87 -54.06
C GLU A 1 -27.44 17.83 -53.73
N SER A 2 -27.05 17.08 -52.70
CA SER A 2 -26.36 15.76 -52.73
C SER A 2 -24.98 15.93 -52.09
N THR A 3 -24.83 15.88 -50.77
CA THR A 3 -24.41 14.71 -49.97
C THR A 3 -23.44 13.75 -50.69
N ILE A 4 -22.16 13.79 -50.29
CA ILE A 4 -21.21 12.69 -50.46
C ILE A 4 -20.83 12.23 -49.05
N SER A 5 -21.12 10.95 -48.78
CA SER A 5 -20.89 10.24 -47.54
C SER A 5 -19.72 9.26 -47.68
N ASP A 6 -18.96 9.15 -46.60
CA ASP A 6 -18.43 7.94 -45.96
C ASP A 6 -17.66 6.85 -46.72
N THR A 7 -16.67 6.36 -45.99
CA THR A 7 -16.15 4.97 -45.97
C THR A 7 -15.40 4.47 -47.20
N ASP A 8 -14.05 4.56 -47.19
CA ASP A 8 -13.20 3.51 -47.79
C ASP A 8 -11.69 3.70 -47.53
N ILE A 9 -11.20 3.56 -46.29
CA ILE A 9 -9.77 3.22 -46.05
C ILE A 9 -9.64 2.35 -44.79
N LYS A 10 -10.06 1.08 -44.89
CA LYS A 10 -9.60 -0.01 -44.00
C LYS A 10 -9.53 -1.32 -44.78
N ALA A 11 -8.39 -1.58 -45.41
CA ALA A 11 -8.00 -2.94 -45.77
C ALA A 11 -6.48 -3.02 -45.95
N THR A 12 -5.88 -4.07 -45.37
CA THR A 12 -4.60 -4.71 -45.71
C THR A 12 -3.63 -4.81 -44.52
N ALA A 13 -3.20 -6.06 -44.26
CA ALA A 13 -2.13 -6.52 -43.37
C ALA A 13 -2.52 -7.03 -41.97
N ARG A 14 -3.40 -8.03 -41.92
CA ARG A 14 -3.31 -9.13 -40.93
C ARG A 14 -3.37 -10.44 -41.70
N THR A 15 -2.34 -11.28 -41.60
CA THR A 15 -2.36 -12.76 -41.55
C THR A 15 -0.96 -13.33 -41.83
N ARG A 16 -0.37 -14.01 -40.83
CA ARG A 16 0.56 -15.16 -40.94
C ARG A 16 0.75 -15.67 -39.50
N ILE A 17 -0.19 -16.48 -39.01
CA ILE A 17 -0.24 -17.95 -39.05
C ILE A 17 0.95 -18.59 -38.33
N PHE A 18 0.65 -18.94 -37.08
CA PHE A 18 1.21 -20.00 -36.26
C PHE A 18 1.28 -21.33 -37.02
N THR A 19 2.46 -21.93 -37.18
CA THR A 19 2.62 -23.39 -37.08
C THR A 19 4.08 -23.81 -36.88
N ARG A 20 4.24 -24.83 -36.01
CA ARG A 20 5.26 -25.90 -36.00
C ARG A 20 6.53 -25.80 -35.15
N MET A 21 6.52 -26.72 -34.18
CA MET A 21 7.50 -27.80 -33.92
C MET A 21 8.45 -27.66 -32.74
N LYS A 22 8.01 -28.33 -31.66
CA LYS A 22 8.83 -29.12 -30.73
C LYS A 22 9.95 -29.86 -31.48
N THR A 23 11.20 -29.75 -31.02
CA THR A 23 12.14 -30.87 -30.96
C THR A 23 13.13 -30.69 -29.81
N ILE A 24 12.99 -31.62 -28.86
CA ILE A 24 13.91 -32.17 -27.86
C ILE A 24 15.41 -31.85 -28.07
N LYS A 25 16.07 -31.34 -27.03
CA LYS A 25 17.44 -31.75 -26.68
C LYS A 25 17.59 -31.93 -25.17
N LYS A 26 17.64 -33.20 -24.79
CA LYS A 26 18.00 -33.76 -23.50
C LYS A 26 19.51 -33.54 -23.32
N ILE A 27 19.95 -32.73 -22.35
CA ILE A 27 21.34 -32.69 -21.90
C ILE A 27 21.36 -33.10 -20.44
N THR A 28 21.71 -34.37 -20.24
CA THR A 28 22.22 -34.92 -18.98
C THR A 28 23.60 -34.36 -18.71
N ARG A 29 23.80 -33.69 -17.56
CA ARG A 29 25.13 -33.43 -16.99
C ARG A 29 25.18 -33.91 -15.54
N SER A 30 26.21 -34.71 -15.32
CA SER A 30 26.63 -35.42 -14.10
C SER A 30 26.94 -34.48 -12.93
N PRO A 31 26.68 -34.88 -11.66
CA PRO A 31 27.07 -34.13 -10.47
C PRO A 31 28.32 -34.73 -9.84
N THR A 32 29.49 -34.14 -10.05
CA THR A 32 30.65 -34.35 -9.17
C THR A 32 31.57 -33.15 -9.24
N THR A 33 32.13 -32.77 -8.08
CA THR A 33 33.30 -31.87 -7.88
C THR A 33 33.12 -30.35 -7.98
N THR A 34 32.10 -29.78 -7.33
CA THR A 34 32.13 -28.33 -7.01
C THR A 34 31.47 -27.98 -5.66
N THR A 35 31.63 -28.83 -4.64
CA THR A 35 30.99 -28.62 -3.32
C THR A 35 31.99 -28.35 -2.18
N THR A 36 33.30 -28.42 -2.45
CA THR A 36 34.32 -28.31 -1.38
C THR A 36 34.99 -26.92 -1.30
N LEU A 37 34.77 -26.02 -2.28
CA LEU A 37 35.40 -24.69 -2.29
C LEU A 37 34.50 -23.56 -1.73
N ILE A 38 33.18 -23.78 -1.64
CA ILE A 38 32.22 -22.78 -1.11
C ILE A 38 32.12 -22.85 0.42
N ILE A 39 32.42 -24.01 1.03
CA ILE A 39 32.39 -24.19 2.49
C ILE A 39 33.56 -23.46 3.19
N PHE A 40 34.67 -23.19 2.48
CA PHE A 40 35.82 -22.49 3.07
C PHE A 40 35.67 -20.96 3.10
N ILE A 41 34.81 -20.38 2.25
CA ILE A 41 34.59 -18.92 2.22
C ILE A 41 33.55 -18.49 3.28
N MET A 42 32.61 -19.37 3.65
CA MET A 42 31.62 -19.07 4.70
C MET A 42 32.18 -19.13 6.14
N ALA A 43 33.35 -19.75 6.35
CA ALA A 43 33.95 -19.84 7.68
C ALA A 43 34.78 -18.60 8.10
N MET A 44 35.08 -17.67 7.18
CA MET A 44 35.94 -16.50 7.45
C MET A 44 35.16 -15.19 7.68
N VAL A 45 33.85 -15.17 7.46
CA VAL A 45 33.01 -13.96 7.66
C VAL A 45 32.43 -13.86 9.08
N ASN A 46 32.54 -14.91 9.90
CA ASN A 46 31.99 -14.99 11.26
C ASN A 46 32.96 -14.60 12.40
N MET A 47 34.02 -13.82 12.12
CA MET A 47 34.93 -13.31 13.15
C MET A 47 34.99 -11.78 13.25
N ILE A 48 33.85 -11.11 13.08
CA ILE A 48 33.72 -9.68 13.42
C ILE A 48 32.82 -9.57 14.67
N PRO A 49 33.34 -9.13 15.83
CA PRO A 49 32.51 -8.93 17.02
C PRO A 49 31.50 -7.80 16.77
N PRO A 50 30.30 -7.88 17.36
CA PRO A 50 29.30 -6.83 17.23
C PRO A 50 29.81 -5.53 17.87
N ARG A 51 29.90 -4.46 17.06
CA ARG A 51 30.11 -3.11 17.57
C ARG A 51 28.89 -2.68 18.38
N SER A 52 29.03 -2.70 19.70
CA SER A 52 28.12 -2.04 20.63
C SER A 52 28.15 -0.53 20.38
N HIS A 53 27.10 0.02 19.79
CA HIS A 53 26.87 1.47 19.77
C HIS A 53 26.35 1.91 21.15
N THR A 54 27.26 2.29 22.04
CA THR A 54 26.92 3.10 23.22
C THR A 54 26.67 4.54 22.76
N TYR A 55 25.40 4.95 22.74
CA TYR A 55 24.99 6.35 22.65
C TYR A 55 25.19 7.00 24.03
N THR A 56 26.36 7.59 24.27
CA THR A 56 26.58 8.48 25.41
C THR A 56 26.20 9.91 25.04
N HIS A 57 25.20 10.44 25.74
CA HIS A 57 24.85 11.85 25.78
C HIS A 57 26.07 12.70 26.19
N ALA A 58 26.46 13.62 25.32
CA ALA A 58 27.29 14.77 25.69
C ALA A 58 26.53 16.03 25.27
N VAL A 59 25.70 16.55 26.19
CA VAL A 59 25.14 17.90 26.12
C VAL A 59 25.70 18.66 27.31
N GLU A 60 26.94 19.13 27.20
CA GLU A 60 27.44 20.28 27.94
C GLU A 60 28.86 20.61 27.48
N ALA A 61 28.99 21.71 26.75
CA ALA A 61 30.15 22.62 26.71
C ALA A 61 30.27 23.28 25.33
N LEU A 62 29.41 24.25 25.02
CA LEU A 62 29.72 25.21 23.94
C LEU A 62 29.16 26.59 24.27
N SER A 63 29.98 27.38 24.98
CA SER A 63 29.91 28.84 24.89
C SER A 63 31.32 29.42 24.91
N THR A 64 32.10 29.10 23.87
CA THR A 64 33.30 29.88 23.46
C THR A 64 33.65 29.56 22.00
N THR A 65 32.82 29.96 21.05
CA THR A 65 33.07 29.73 19.61
C THR A 65 34.02 30.77 19.03
N ARG A 66 35.25 30.35 18.77
CA ARG A 66 36.19 30.99 17.86
C ARG A 66 35.71 30.71 16.43
N SER A 67 35.45 31.76 15.65
CA SER A 67 34.98 31.69 14.27
C SER A 67 36.07 31.11 13.35
N THR A 68 36.12 29.79 13.21
CA THR A 68 36.85 29.12 12.12
C THR A 68 35.93 29.06 10.91
N SER A 69 36.30 29.72 9.81
CA SER A 69 35.58 29.64 8.54
C SER A 69 35.72 28.23 7.96
N THR A 70 34.74 27.36 8.20
CA THR A 70 34.63 26.09 7.49
C THR A 70 34.14 26.34 6.07
N THR A 71 34.98 26.03 5.08
CA THR A 71 34.58 26.02 3.67
C THR A 71 33.75 24.76 3.42
N THR A 72 32.45 24.92 3.17
CA THR A 72 31.57 23.82 2.77
C THR A 72 31.74 23.55 1.28
N THR A 73 32.19 22.35 0.91
CA THR A 73 32.24 21.89 -0.48
C THR A 73 30.95 21.16 -0.81
N MET A 74 30.24 21.60 -1.85
CA MET A 74 29.03 20.93 -2.34
C MET A 74 29.44 19.83 -3.32
N VAL A 75 28.91 18.61 -3.16
CA VAL A 75 29.17 17.47 -4.04
C VAL A 75 27.83 17.01 -4.62
N GLU A 76 27.79 16.85 -5.94
CA GLU A 76 26.63 16.29 -6.65
C GLU A 76 26.51 14.80 -6.34
N THR A 77 25.27 14.32 -6.12
CA THR A 77 24.98 12.91 -5.84
C THR A 77 23.80 12.45 -6.68
N GLU A 78 23.93 11.27 -7.28
CA GLU A 78 22.84 10.58 -7.98
C GLU A 78 21.96 9.76 -7.02
N VAL A 79 22.46 9.49 -5.81
CA VAL A 79 21.72 8.71 -4.81
C VAL A 79 20.71 9.63 -4.13
N PRO A 80 19.39 9.34 -4.24
CA PRO A 80 18.38 10.13 -3.58
C PRO A 80 18.53 10.02 -2.04
N PRO A 81 18.22 11.08 -1.29
CA PRO A 81 18.29 11.04 0.16
C PRO A 81 17.31 10.01 0.72
N LEU A 82 17.68 9.36 1.82
CA LEU A 82 16.77 8.50 2.57
C LEU A 82 15.69 9.36 3.21
N LEU A 83 14.48 9.29 2.66
CA LEU A 83 13.33 9.98 3.23
C LEU A 83 12.81 9.20 4.44
N ASN A 84 12.56 9.91 5.53
CA ASN A 84 11.76 9.40 6.64
C ASN A 84 10.36 9.99 6.55
N VAL A 85 9.40 9.16 6.13
CA VAL A 85 8.02 9.56 5.92
C VAL A 85 7.06 8.64 6.68
N PRO A 86 5.86 9.13 7.02
CA PRO A 86 4.82 8.28 7.57
C PRO A 86 4.39 7.22 6.56
N VAL A 87 4.05 6.04 7.07
CA VAL A 87 3.63 4.89 6.28
C VAL A 87 2.11 4.86 6.22
N TRP A 88 1.57 4.83 5.00
CA TRP A 88 0.14 4.79 4.76
C TRP A 88 -0.29 3.44 4.17
N SER A 89 -1.57 3.12 4.33
CA SER A 89 -2.27 2.10 3.54
C SER A 89 -3.39 2.76 2.75
N MET A 90 -3.52 2.43 1.48
CA MET A 90 -4.60 2.91 0.61
C MET A 90 -5.64 1.81 0.42
N ALA A 91 -6.84 1.99 0.99
CA ALA A 91 -7.98 1.11 0.80
C ALA A 91 -8.84 1.55 -0.38
N THR A 92 -9.26 0.58 -1.20
CA THR A 92 -10.05 0.76 -2.42
C THR A 92 -11.09 -0.34 -2.55
N LEU A 93 -12.20 -0.08 -3.22
CA LEU A 93 -13.19 -1.11 -3.54
C LEU A 93 -12.75 -1.91 -4.78
N ASN A 94 -12.92 -3.22 -4.73
CA ASN A 94 -12.79 -4.08 -5.90
C ASN A 94 -13.96 -3.87 -6.88
N GLY A 95 -13.81 -4.26 -8.14
CA GLY A 95 -14.91 -4.19 -9.11
C GLY A 95 -15.85 -5.37 -8.97
N ASP A 96 -17.11 -5.20 -9.40
CA ASP A 96 -18.15 -6.25 -9.30
C ASP A 96 -17.77 -7.57 -10.00
N ASN A 97 -16.90 -7.49 -11.01
CA ASN A 97 -16.44 -8.65 -11.79
C ASN A 97 -15.12 -9.24 -11.27
N ASP A 98 -14.48 -8.62 -10.28
CA ASP A 98 -13.18 -9.06 -9.75
C ASP A 98 -13.33 -10.19 -8.69
N ASP A 99 -14.55 -10.60 -8.37
CA ASP A 99 -14.87 -11.70 -7.44
C ASP A 99 -14.79 -13.10 -8.10
N HIS A 100 -14.21 -13.19 -9.31
CA HIS A 100 -14.05 -14.44 -10.05
C HIS A 100 -12.72 -15.15 -9.77
N ASP A 101 -12.75 -16.09 -8.83
CA ASP A 101 -12.37 -17.49 -9.14
C ASP A 101 -12.77 -18.46 -8.00
N GLY A 102 -13.83 -19.26 -8.24
CA GLY A 102 -13.77 -20.66 -7.84
C GLY A 102 -14.57 -21.15 -6.62
N CYS A 103 -15.19 -20.32 -5.78
CA CYS A 103 -16.16 -20.84 -4.81
C CYS A 103 -17.55 -20.90 -5.44
N ASN A 104 -17.71 -21.80 -6.40
CA ASN A 104 -19.01 -22.17 -6.95
C ASN A 104 -19.76 -22.96 -5.87
N THR A 105 -20.28 -22.26 -4.85
CA THR A 105 -21.25 -22.86 -3.94
C THR A 105 -22.52 -23.04 -4.75
N ASN A 106 -22.66 -24.20 -5.39
CA ASN A 106 -23.92 -24.71 -5.91
C ASN A 106 -24.89 -24.86 -4.72
N VAL A 107 -25.43 -23.74 -4.24
CA VAL A 107 -26.56 -23.74 -3.31
C VAL A 107 -27.77 -23.65 -4.20
N ASP A 108 -28.23 -24.82 -4.65
CA ASP A 108 -29.43 -25.02 -5.48
C ASP A 108 -30.72 -24.72 -4.68
N ASN A 109 -30.82 -23.54 -4.06
CA ASN A 109 -32.04 -23.08 -3.38
C ASN A 109 -32.67 -21.94 -4.18
N GLU A 110 -33.48 -22.33 -5.17
CA GLU A 110 -34.50 -21.49 -5.78
C GLU A 110 -35.61 -21.17 -4.76
N SER A 111 -35.39 -20.23 -3.83
CA SER A 111 -36.45 -19.54 -3.07
C SER A 111 -35.85 -18.45 -2.17
N GLU A 112 -35.51 -17.31 -2.76
CA GLU A 112 -35.92 -15.97 -2.29
C GLU A 112 -35.14 -14.90 -3.05
N VAL A 113 -35.89 -14.16 -3.87
CA VAL A 113 -35.46 -12.92 -4.55
C VAL A 113 -35.33 -11.83 -3.48
N HIS A 114 -34.32 -11.91 -2.64
CA HIS A 114 -33.81 -10.76 -1.92
C HIS A 114 -32.61 -10.26 -2.71
N ALA A 115 -32.74 -9.05 -3.26
CA ALA A 115 -31.67 -8.29 -3.86
C ALA A 115 -30.63 -7.92 -2.78
N ARG A 116 -29.92 -8.92 -2.28
CA ARG A 116 -28.68 -8.75 -1.52
C ARG A 116 -27.70 -8.17 -2.52
N SER A 117 -27.61 -6.83 -2.52
CA SER A 117 -26.47 -6.12 -3.08
C SER A 117 -25.22 -6.78 -2.50
N SER A 118 -24.54 -7.60 -3.30
CA SER A 118 -23.28 -8.22 -2.91
C SER A 118 -22.31 -7.10 -2.63
N ARG A 119 -22.05 -6.88 -1.35
CA ARG A 119 -21.17 -5.81 -0.88
C ARG A 119 -19.79 -5.99 -1.49
N ARG A 120 -19.20 -4.93 -2.05
CA ARG A 120 -17.92 -5.04 -2.73
C ARG A 120 -16.81 -5.32 -1.72
N THR A 121 -15.89 -6.21 -2.09
CA THR A 121 -14.73 -6.54 -1.27
C THR A 121 -13.69 -5.42 -1.26
N THR A 122 -12.90 -5.34 -0.19
CA THR A 122 -11.87 -4.31 -0.02
C THR A 122 -10.50 -4.83 -0.46
N ASN A 123 -9.75 -3.97 -1.16
CA ASN A 123 -8.34 -4.20 -1.44
C ASN A 123 -7.49 -3.05 -0.89
N MET A 124 -6.26 -3.36 -0.47
CA MET A 124 -5.35 -2.41 0.19
C MET A 124 -3.94 -2.46 -0.41
N ASN A 125 -3.22 -1.35 -0.33
CA ASN A 125 -1.81 -1.28 -0.72
C ASN A 125 -1.02 -0.39 0.23
N LEU A 126 0.19 -0.81 0.60
CA LEU A 126 1.12 0.04 1.34
C LEU A 126 1.58 1.22 0.46
N LEU A 127 1.62 2.41 1.03
CA LEU A 127 1.99 3.63 0.33
C LEU A 127 2.95 4.46 1.18
N THR A 128 4.15 4.69 0.66
CA THR A 128 5.17 5.58 1.25
C THR A 128 5.31 6.88 0.46
N TYR A 129 4.81 6.93 -0.78
CA TYR A 129 4.73 8.14 -1.60
C TYR A 129 3.36 8.79 -1.46
N ALA A 130 3.16 9.44 -0.31
CA ALA A 130 1.99 10.27 -0.05
C ALA A 130 2.44 11.55 0.66
N THR A 131 2.15 12.71 0.05
CA THR A 131 2.54 14.00 0.63
C THR A 131 1.39 14.99 0.59
N PRO A 132 1.17 15.79 1.65
CA PRO A 132 0.30 16.96 1.56
C PRO A 132 0.90 17.97 0.58
N VAL A 133 0.05 18.58 -0.25
CA VAL A 133 0.43 19.58 -1.27
C VAL A 133 -0.11 20.96 -0.92
N SER A 134 -1.35 21.02 -0.43
CA SER A 134 -1.98 22.28 -0.05
C SER A 134 -2.90 22.12 1.16
N ILE A 135 -3.08 23.20 1.91
CA ILE A 135 -4.01 23.29 3.04
C ILE A 135 -5.25 24.12 2.66
N ARG A 136 -5.10 25.15 1.81
CA ARG A 136 -6.16 26.08 1.40
C ARG A 136 -6.03 26.44 -0.09
N PRO A 137 -7.13 26.69 -0.82
CA PRO A 137 -8.53 26.62 -0.36
C PRO A 137 -9.02 25.20 -0.09
N TYR A 138 -8.35 24.19 -0.67
CA TYR A 138 -8.62 22.79 -0.45
C TYR A 138 -7.40 22.09 0.14
N ARG A 139 -7.65 21.10 1.00
CA ARG A 139 -6.61 20.19 1.47
C ARG A 139 -6.30 19.21 0.34
N LEU A 140 -5.08 19.26 -0.18
CA LEU A 140 -4.64 18.44 -1.30
C LEU A 140 -3.55 17.48 -0.87
N TYR A 141 -3.58 16.27 -1.44
CA TYR A 141 -2.54 15.26 -1.33
C TYR A 141 -2.06 14.85 -2.73
N ALA A 142 -0.78 14.55 -2.87
CA ALA A 142 -0.22 13.84 -4.01
C ALA A 142 0.11 12.41 -3.59
N LEU A 143 -0.31 11.44 -4.39
CA LEU A 143 -0.03 10.02 -4.19
C LEU A 143 0.78 9.49 -5.38
N GLY A 144 1.83 8.73 -5.11
CA GLY A 144 2.59 7.98 -6.11
C GLY A 144 2.15 6.52 -6.16
N LEU A 145 1.49 6.11 -7.24
CA LEU A 145 0.89 4.78 -7.37
C LEU A 145 1.69 3.89 -8.31
N TYR A 146 2.12 2.72 -7.83
CA TYR A 146 2.82 1.74 -8.68
C TYR A 146 1.86 1.16 -9.73
N LYS A 147 2.30 1.16 -11.00
CA LYS A 147 1.47 0.87 -12.18
C LYS A 147 0.81 -0.50 -12.18
N GLU A 148 1.49 -1.49 -11.62
CA GLU A 148 1.04 -2.89 -11.66
C GLU A 148 0.16 -3.31 -10.47
N THR A 149 -0.20 -2.39 -9.57
CA THR A 149 -1.03 -2.71 -8.41
C THR A 149 -2.52 -2.76 -8.76
N LYS A 150 -3.26 -3.69 -8.14
CA LYS A 150 -4.74 -3.70 -8.20
C LYS A 150 -5.34 -2.41 -7.61
N SER A 151 -4.76 -1.89 -6.53
CA SER A 151 -5.24 -0.67 -5.88
C SER A 151 -5.14 0.56 -6.78
N ARG A 152 -4.12 0.66 -7.65
CA ARG A 152 -4.08 1.70 -8.68
C ARG A 152 -5.26 1.58 -9.64
N ASN A 153 -5.50 0.39 -10.19
CA ASN A 153 -6.58 0.17 -11.15
C ASN A 153 -7.96 0.47 -10.51
N ASN A 154 -8.18 0.00 -9.28
CA ASN A 154 -9.37 0.33 -8.50
C ASN A 154 -9.51 1.85 -8.32
N PHE A 155 -8.45 2.54 -7.89
CA PHE A 155 -8.52 3.99 -7.67
C PHE A 155 -8.77 4.79 -8.94
N LEU A 156 -8.16 4.41 -10.06
CA LEU A 156 -8.39 5.07 -11.35
C LEU A 156 -9.81 4.85 -11.89
N ARG A 157 -10.46 3.74 -11.52
CA ARG A 157 -11.85 3.44 -11.85
C ARG A 157 -12.83 4.19 -10.94
N GLU A 158 -12.68 4.02 -9.62
CA GLU A 158 -13.62 4.56 -8.62
C GLU A 158 -13.42 6.06 -8.35
N LYS A 159 -12.26 6.61 -8.72
CA LYS A 159 -11.82 8.00 -8.42
C LYS A 159 -11.83 8.37 -6.93
N THR A 160 -11.98 7.39 -6.05
CA THR A 160 -12.10 7.56 -4.60
C THR A 160 -11.36 6.45 -3.86
N CYS A 161 -10.78 6.80 -2.71
CA CYS A 161 -10.14 5.82 -1.81
C CYS A 161 -10.15 6.33 -0.36
N VAL A 162 -9.73 5.45 0.55
CA VAL A 162 -9.42 5.84 1.93
C VAL A 162 -7.93 5.65 2.20
N LEU A 163 -7.23 6.73 2.51
CA LEU A 163 -5.83 6.73 2.92
C LEU A 163 -5.73 6.63 4.44
N GLN A 164 -5.01 5.63 4.94
CA GLN A 164 -5.00 5.21 6.34
C GLN A 164 -3.59 5.34 6.92
N LEU A 165 -3.40 6.17 7.94
CA LEU A 165 -2.09 6.38 8.56
C LEU A 165 -1.81 5.23 9.52
N LEU A 166 -0.87 4.35 9.17
CA LEU A 166 -0.60 3.15 9.96
C LEU A 166 0.03 3.51 11.31
N SER A 167 -0.33 2.76 12.34
CA SER A 167 0.36 2.71 13.63
C SER A 167 1.36 1.56 13.68
N GLU A 168 2.21 1.51 14.71
CA GLU A 168 3.14 0.39 14.92
C GLU A 168 2.46 -0.99 15.05
N ASP A 169 1.20 -1.04 15.49
CA ASP A 169 0.44 -2.29 15.60
C ASP A 169 0.23 -2.99 14.24
N HIS A 170 0.40 -2.25 13.13
CA HIS A 170 0.26 -2.75 11.77
C HIS A 170 1.55 -3.34 11.20
N ILE A 171 2.65 -3.36 11.95
CA ILE A 171 3.93 -3.91 11.48
C ILE A 171 3.78 -5.34 10.95
N SER A 172 2.93 -6.15 11.59
CA SER A 172 2.70 -7.56 11.23
C SER A 172 2.19 -7.75 9.80
N CYS A 173 1.39 -6.82 9.27
CA CYS A 173 0.77 -6.93 7.94
C CYS A 173 1.49 -6.13 6.84
N VAL A 174 2.59 -5.42 7.14
CA VAL A 174 3.33 -4.60 6.15
C VAL A 174 3.75 -5.41 4.92
N ARG A 175 4.23 -6.65 5.11
CA ARG A 175 4.65 -7.52 3.99
C ARG A 175 3.48 -7.91 3.09
N LEU A 176 2.32 -8.23 3.66
CA LEU A 176 1.10 -8.50 2.91
C LEU A 176 0.66 -7.26 2.12
N LEU A 177 0.63 -6.09 2.77
CA LEU A 177 0.11 -4.86 2.17
C LEU A 177 1.01 -4.31 1.06
N GLY A 178 2.33 -4.37 1.22
CA GLY A 178 3.28 -3.78 0.26
C GLY A 178 4.00 -4.78 -0.65
N GLY A 179 4.03 -6.06 -0.29
CA GLY A 179 4.82 -7.09 -0.97
C GLY A 179 4.02 -7.98 -1.89
N MET A 180 2.69 -7.98 -1.72
CA MET A 180 1.77 -8.81 -2.50
C MET A 180 0.76 -7.92 -3.22
N SER A 181 0.41 -8.25 -4.45
CA SER A 181 -0.66 -7.53 -5.17
C SER A 181 -2.01 -8.12 -4.80
N GLY A 182 -3.04 -7.26 -4.74
CA GLY A 182 -4.44 -7.74 -4.65
C GLY A 182 -4.90 -8.50 -5.91
N LYS A 183 -4.06 -8.58 -6.96
CA LYS A 183 -4.24 -9.47 -8.11
C LYS A 183 -4.00 -10.93 -7.74
N ASP A 184 -3.12 -11.18 -6.78
CA ASP A 184 -2.62 -12.52 -6.44
C ASP A 184 -3.21 -13.04 -5.12
N VAL A 185 -3.60 -12.14 -4.21
CA VAL A 185 -4.09 -12.47 -2.87
C VAL A 185 -5.32 -11.65 -2.51
N HIS A 186 -6.31 -12.31 -1.92
CA HIS A 186 -7.44 -11.67 -1.25
C HIS A 186 -6.99 -11.13 0.11
N LYS A 187 -6.50 -9.89 0.12
CA LYS A 187 -5.87 -9.28 1.30
C LYS A 187 -6.82 -9.15 2.49
N GLU A 188 -8.11 -8.97 2.26
CA GLU A 188 -9.12 -8.92 3.33
C GLU A 188 -9.16 -10.26 4.09
N ASP A 189 -9.22 -11.37 3.38
CA ASP A 189 -9.24 -12.72 3.97
C ASP A 189 -7.91 -13.07 4.65
N GLU A 190 -6.78 -12.71 4.05
CA GLU A 190 -5.45 -12.96 4.61
C GLU A 190 -5.22 -12.13 5.89
N LEU A 191 -5.73 -10.90 5.95
CA LEU A 191 -5.67 -10.06 7.16
C LEU A 191 -6.45 -10.70 8.31
N SER A 192 -7.66 -11.19 8.05
CA SER A 192 -8.47 -11.88 9.07
C SER A 192 -7.79 -13.19 9.51
N SER A 193 -7.49 -14.07 8.56
CA SER A 193 -7.05 -15.44 8.84
C SER A 193 -5.62 -15.56 9.37
N VAL A 194 -4.67 -14.78 8.83
CA VAL A 194 -3.23 -14.88 9.18
C VAL A 194 -2.84 -13.84 10.22
N HIS A 195 -3.39 -12.64 10.12
CA HIS A 195 -3.00 -11.53 11.00
C HIS A 195 -3.99 -11.30 12.16
N GLY A 196 -5.18 -11.91 12.13
CA GLY A 196 -6.23 -11.67 13.13
C GLY A 196 -6.77 -10.24 13.09
N ILE A 197 -6.69 -9.58 11.94
CA ILE A 197 -7.12 -8.20 11.73
C ILE A 197 -8.43 -8.20 10.93
N GLU A 198 -9.53 -8.00 11.64
CA GLU A 198 -10.85 -7.78 11.03
C GLU A 198 -10.97 -6.34 10.53
N LEU A 199 -11.34 -6.17 9.27
CA LEU A 199 -11.58 -4.85 8.72
C LEU A 199 -12.88 -4.26 9.25
N GLN A 200 -12.88 -2.96 9.53
CA GLN A 200 -14.02 -2.25 10.09
C GLN A 200 -14.66 -1.31 9.06
N ASP A 201 -15.94 -1.04 9.27
CA ASP A 201 -16.67 -0.04 8.52
C ASP A 201 -16.41 1.35 9.10
N LEU A 202 -15.87 2.25 8.29
CA LEU A 202 -15.42 3.56 8.77
C LEU A 202 -16.56 4.40 9.34
N ALA A 203 -17.76 4.35 8.72
CA ALA A 203 -18.90 5.09 9.27
C ALA A 203 -19.62 4.34 10.40
N ALA A 204 -19.57 3.01 10.46
CA ALA A 204 -20.04 2.28 11.65
C ALA A 204 -19.15 2.61 12.87
N ALA A 205 -17.82 2.64 12.67
CA ALA A 205 -16.86 3.06 13.68
C ALA A 205 -17.07 4.52 14.14
N ALA A 206 -17.54 5.39 13.25
CA ALA A 206 -17.92 6.76 13.60
C ALA A 206 -19.30 6.83 14.31
N ALA A 207 -20.24 5.98 13.92
CA ALA A 207 -21.63 5.96 14.40
C ALA A 207 -21.84 5.21 15.72
N ALA A 208 -20.93 4.29 16.11
CA ALA A 208 -20.98 3.52 17.37
C ALA A 208 -20.95 4.39 18.66
N LYS A 209 -21.01 5.71 18.54
CA LYS A 209 -21.31 6.65 19.63
C LYS A 209 -22.82 6.99 19.77
N GLY A 210 -23.70 6.49 18.90
CA GLY A 210 -25.15 6.63 18.98
C GLY A 210 -25.84 5.26 19.08
N ASN A 211 -26.81 5.13 19.99
CA ASN A 211 -27.53 3.89 20.33
C ASN A 211 -27.93 3.05 19.09
N GLY A 212 -27.53 1.78 19.09
CA GLY A 212 -27.72 0.84 18.00
C GLY A 212 -29.04 0.08 18.03
N ASP A 213 -29.44 -0.42 16.85
CA ASP A 213 -30.00 -1.78 16.68
C ASP A 213 -30.10 -2.25 15.20
N ASP A 214 -29.78 -1.41 14.20
CA ASP A 214 -29.84 -1.84 12.79
C ASP A 214 -28.47 -2.26 12.24
N VAL A 215 -28.23 -3.57 12.22
CA VAL A 215 -27.02 -4.24 11.71
C VAL A 215 -27.26 -4.69 10.26
N ASP A 216 -26.32 -4.43 9.35
CA ASP A 216 -26.27 -4.83 7.92
C ASP A 216 -26.75 -3.87 6.81
N VAL A 217 -27.01 -2.59 7.10
CA VAL A 217 -27.18 -1.62 5.99
C VAL A 217 -25.80 -1.23 5.44
N PRO A 218 -25.50 -1.39 4.12
CA PRO A 218 -24.25 -0.96 3.54
C PRO A 218 -24.02 0.52 3.81
N VAL A 219 -22.88 0.79 4.44
CA VAL A 219 -22.54 2.12 4.92
C VAL A 219 -22.19 3.01 3.74
N THR A 220 -23.15 3.83 3.34
CA THR A 220 -22.94 4.89 2.35
C THR A 220 -22.36 6.12 3.03
N ASP A 221 -21.50 6.84 2.32
CA ASP A 221 -21.17 8.19 2.73
C ASP A 221 -22.37 9.14 2.56
N ALA A 222 -22.22 10.39 3.01
CA ALA A 222 -23.26 11.41 2.86
C ALA A 222 -23.68 11.66 1.38
N ASP A 223 -22.85 11.24 0.43
CA ASP A 223 -23.09 11.38 -1.01
C ASP A 223 -23.69 10.08 -1.61
N GLY A 224 -24.00 9.08 -0.77
CA GLY A 224 -24.55 7.79 -1.19
C GLY A 224 -23.50 6.78 -1.69
N GLY A 225 -22.22 7.13 -1.69
CA GLY A 225 -21.13 6.28 -2.18
C GLY A 225 -20.74 5.21 -1.16
N GLU A 226 -20.59 3.97 -1.61
CA GLU A 226 -19.99 2.90 -0.82
C GLU A 226 -18.51 3.22 -0.53
N LEU A 227 -18.07 2.95 0.71
CA LEU A 227 -16.67 3.11 1.11
C LEU A 227 -16.01 1.75 1.33
N PRO A 228 -14.71 1.62 1.03
CA PRO A 228 -13.96 0.43 1.41
C PRO A 228 -13.89 0.30 2.92
N LYS A 229 -13.82 -0.95 3.40
CA LYS A 229 -13.49 -1.24 4.80
C LYS A 229 -12.06 -0.76 5.09
N VAL A 230 -11.77 -0.54 6.37
CA VAL A 230 -10.50 0.04 6.82
C VAL A 230 -9.85 -0.84 7.88
N LEU A 231 -8.53 -0.72 8.02
CA LEU A 231 -7.77 -1.34 9.10
C LEU A 231 -8.14 -0.66 10.42
N PRO A 232 -8.45 -1.42 11.49
CA PRO A 232 -8.69 -0.84 12.80
C PRO A 232 -7.40 -0.25 13.39
N GLY A 233 -7.52 0.73 14.28
CA GLY A 233 -6.36 1.26 15.02
C GLY A 233 -5.40 2.19 14.24
N CYS A 234 -5.67 2.51 12.97
CA CYS A 234 -4.87 3.51 12.24
C CYS A 234 -4.97 4.88 12.92
N VAL A 235 -3.91 5.69 12.89
CA VAL A 235 -3.84 7.01 13.56
C VAL A 235 -4.85 8.00 12.96
N ARG A 236 -5.03 7.94 11.64
CA ARG A 236 -5.91 8.83 10.85
C ARG A 236 -6.46 8.07 9.64
N TYR A 237 -7.65 8.47 9.19
CA TYR A 237 -8.21 8.06 7.90
C TYR A 237 -8.58 9.31 7.09
N LEU A 238 -8.29 9.31 5.80
CA LEU A 238 -8.62 10.40 4.88
C LEU A 238 -9.42 9.82 3.71
N LYS A 239 -10.66 10.28 3.50
CA LYS A 239 -11.38 10.01 2.25
C LYS A 239 -10.82 10.96 1.20
N LEU A 240 -10.32 10.39 0.12
CA LEU A 240 -9.71 11.13 -0.98
C LEU A 240 -10.54 10.96 -2.24
N SER A 241 -10.75 12.06 -2.97
CA SER A 241 -11.24 12.05 -4.34
C SER A 241 -10.16 12.55 -5.29
N MET A 242 -9.99 11.85 -6.42
CA MET A 242 -9.04 12.23 -7.46
C MET A 242 -9.42 13.58 -8.08
N LEU A 243 -8.43 14.41 -8.36
CA LEU A 243 -8.59 15.65 -9.12
C LEU A 243 -8.22 15.43 -10.58
N GLY A 244 -9.14 15.77 -11.48
CA GLY A 244 -9.01 15.52 -12.91
C GLY A 244 -9.34 14.07 -13.29
N ASP A 245 -9.30 13.80 -14.60
CA ASP A 245 -9.76 12.51 -15.14
C ASP A 245 -8.63 11.47 -15.20
N ASN A 246 -7.38 11.93 -15.26
CA ASN A 246 -6.22 11.10 -15.58
C ASN A 246 -5.11 11.27 -14.55
N ALA A 247 -4.37 10.19 -14.33
CA ALA A 247 -3.11 10.25 -13.61
C ALA A 247 -2.05 10.98 -14.43
N ILE A 248 -1.11 11.63 -13.74
CA ILE A 248 0.11 12.15 -14.34
C ILE A 248 1.04 10.96 -14.52
N ASP A 249 1.24 10.55 -15.78
CA ASP A 249 2.18 9.51 -16.12
C ASP A 249 3.63 10.04 -15.92
N CYS A 250 4.38 9.41 -15.01
CA CYS A 250 5.79 9.74 -14.78
C CYS A 250 6.75 8.92 -15.65
N ASN A 251 6.26 8.28 -16.72
CA ASN A 251 7.11 7.68 -17.75
C ASN A 251 7.81 8.74 -18.58
N ASP A 252 9.02 9.10 -18.19
CA ASP A 252 9.97 9.64 -19.15
C ASP A 252 10.55 8.49 -19.97
N GLY A 253 10.36 8.49 -21.30
CA GLY A 253 10.89 7.44 -22.18
C GLY A 253 10.34 6.01 -22.00
N GLY A 254 9.30 5.80 -21.19
CA GLY A 254 8.67 4.49 -20.97
C GLY A 254 9.21 3.68 -19.78
N GLU A 255 10.13 4.24 -18.99
CA GLU A 255 10.79 3.53 -17.89
C GLU A 255 10.19 3.81 -16.50
N GLY A 256 9.21 4.71 -16.40
CA GLY A 256 8.55 5.04 -15.15
C GLY A 256 7.73 3.87 -14.59
N SER A 257 7.83 3.68 -13.28
CA SER A 257 7.10 2.62 -12.57
C SER A 257 5.84 3.13 -11.88
N HIS A 258 5.68 4.45 -11.79
CA HIS A 258 4.65 5.09 -10.99
C HIS A 258 3.85 6.10 -11.80
N ASP A 259 2.62 6.27 -11.37
CA ASP A 259 1.77 7.39 -11.71
C ASP A 259 1.67 8.33 -10.51
N VAL A 260 1.52 9.63 -10.77
CA VAL A 260 1.18 10.60 -9.73
C VAL A 260 -0.27 11.05 -9.89
N VAL A 261 -1.01 11.05 -8.79
CA VAL A 261 -2.38 11.55 -8.73
C VAL A 261 -2.47 12.66 -7.69
N LEU A 262 -3.20 13.72 -8.03
CA LEU A 262 -3.60 14.74 -7.07
C LEU A 262 -4.98 14.40 -6.54
N CYS A 263 -5.16 14.56 -5.23
CA CYS A 263 -6.41 14.23 -4.56
C CYS A 263 -6.84 15.36 -3.65
N ARG A 264 -8.16 15.58 -3.57
CA ARG A 264 -8.79 16.41 -2.55
C ARG A 264 -9.12 15.54 -1.35
N VAL A 265 -8.87 16.05 -0.14
CA VAL A 265 -9.35 15.44 1.10
C VAL A 265 -10.79 15.87 1.33
N ASP A 266 -11.74 14.94 1.19
CA ASP A 266 -13.17 15.25 1.38
C ASP A 266 -13.58 15.11 2.85
N LYS A 267 -13.08 14.08 3.55
CA LYS A 267 -13.39 13.79 4.96
C LYS A 267 -12.16 13.24 5.68
N MET A 268 -12.10 13.45 6.99
CA MET A 268 -11.01 13.00 7.85
C MET A 268 -11.55 12.39 9.14
N TRP A 269 -10.93 11.30 9.60
CA TRP A 269 -11.29 10.64 10.86
C TRP A 269 -10.10 10.44 11.80
N THR A 270 -10.42 10.65 13.07
CA THR A 270 -9.65 10.37 14.30
C THR A 270 -9.80 8.97 14.86
N SER A 271 -8.77 8.13 15.00
CA SER A 271 -8.82 7.08 16.03
C SER A 271 -8.51 7.66 17.40
N THR A 272 -9.43 7.49 18.34
CA THR A 272 -9.20 7.83 19.75
C THR A 272 -9.36 6.57 20.58
N THR A 273 -8.24 6.03 21.07
CA THR A 273 -8.25 4.88 21.97
C THR A 273 -8.60 5.36 23.36
N THR A 274 -9.83 5.10 23.80
CA THR A 274 -10.20 5.32 25.20
C THR A 274 -9.81 4.07 25.97
N ALA A 275 -8.68 4.12 26.68
CA ALA A 275 -8.32 3.05 27.59
C ALA A 275 -9.24 3.10 28.82
N THR A 276 -10.24 2.22 28.87
CA THR A 276 -11.09 2.05 30.05
C THR A 276 -10.29 1.26 31.09
N THR A 277 -9.67 1.96 32.03
CA THR A 277 -9.09 1.32 33.21
C THR A 277 -10.22 0.83 34.11
N ALA A 278 -10.05 -0.36 34.70
CA ALA A 278 -11.02 -0.96 35.62
C ALA A 278 -11.35 -0.07 36.85
N THR A 279 -10.51 0.94 37.12
CA THR A 279 -10.68 1.88 38.23
C THR A 279 -11.57 3.08 37.90
N GLY A 280 -12.11 3.19 36.67
CA GLY A 280 -12.95 4.32 36.26
C GLY A 280 -12.22 5.66 36.16
N VAL A 281 -10.89 5.68 36.38
CA VAL A 281 -10.07 6.89 36.23
C VAL A 281 -9.59 6.95 34.80
N GLN A 282 -10.13 7.88 34.01
CA GLN A 282 -9.70 8.12 32.63
C GLN A 282 -8.19 8.43 32.62
N ALA A 283 -7.39 7.47 32.17
CA ALA A 283 -5.97 7.69 31.93
C ALA A 283 -5.80 8.65 30.75
N ASN A 284 -4.76 9.47 30.78
CA ASN A 284 -4.40 10.34 29.66
C ASN A 284 -4.36 9.51 28.37
N GLN A 285 -5.23 9.85 27.41
CA GLN A 285 -5.29 9.19 26.11
C GLN A 285 -3.96 9.38 25.39
N LYS A 286 -3.14 8.33 25.36
CA LYS A 286 -1.94 8.30 24.52
C LYS A 286 -2.37 8.06 23.07
N LEU A 287 -2.12 9.04 22.20
CA LEU A 287 -2.33 8.86 20.78
C LEU A 287 -1.40 7.76 20.25
N PRO A 288 -1.88 6.86 19.37
CA PRO A 288 -1.02 5.87 18.75
C PRO A 288 0.09 6.55 17.94
N HIS A 289 1.31 6.03 18.05
CA HIS A 289 2.43 6.50 17.26
C HIS A 289 2.28 6.05 15.80
N SER A 290 2.47 6.98 14.87
CA SER A 290 2.47 6.66 13.44
C SER A 290 3.70 5.83 13.09
N LEU A 291 3.49 4.80 12.27
CA LEU A 291 4.56 4.01 11.70
C LEU A 291 5.34 4.85 10.68
N MET A 292 6.66 4.87 10.82
CA MET A 292 7.57 5.65 9.98
C MET A 292 8.48 4.72 9.15
N THR A 293 8.94 5.19 8.00
CA THR A 293 9.80 4.38 7.11
C THR A 293 11.18 4.07 7.69
N ASP A 294 11.76 4.94 8.52
CA ASP A 294 13.00 4.64 9.24
C ASP A 294 12.84 3.38 10.11
N ARG A 295 11.74 3.31 10.86
CA ARG A 295 11.42 2.17 11.70
C ARG A 295 11.26 0.88 10.90
N LEU A 296 10.66 0.95 9.72
CA LEU A 296 10.56 -0.22 8.84
C LEU A 296 11.91 -0.67 8.27
N ARG A 297 12.85 0.25 8.02
CA ARG A 297 14.22 -0.09 7.60
C ARG A 297 15.00 -0.73 8.74
N GLU A 298 14.90 -0.19 9.96
CA GLU A 298 15.51 -0.78 11.16
C GLU A 298 15.07 -2.23 11.39
N LEU A 299 13.79 -2.53 11.11
CA LEU A 299 13.22 -3.87 11.22
C LEU A 299 13.52 -4.77 10.00
N GLY A 300 14.22 -4.26 8.98
CA GLY A 300 14.50 -5.03 7.75
C GLY A 300 13.25 -5.40 6.96
N LEU A 301 12.15 -4.63 7.10
CA LEU A 301 10.89 -4.87 6.38
C LEU A 301 10.86 -4.15 5.03
N ILE A 302 11.60 -3.05 4.91
CA ILE A 302 11.81 -2.35 3.65
C ILE A 302 13.29 -2.07 3.42
N THR A 303 13.65 -2.00 2.14
CA THR A 303 14.95 -1.54 1.64
C THR A 303 15.15 -0.04 1.91
N GLU A 304 16.37 0.44 1.70
CA GLU A 304 16.70 1.87 1.76
C GLU A 304 15.78 2.72 0.85
N GLN A 305 15.48 2.20 -0.35
CA GLN A 305 14.61 2.83 -1.35
C GLN A 305 13.11 2.69 -1.02
N GLY A 306 12.74 2.05 0.10
CA GLY A 306 11.36 1.92 0.56
C GLY A 306 10.55 0.80 -0.09
N ARG A 307 11.19 -0.10 -0.85
CA ARG A 307 10.57 -1.34 -1.36
C ARG A 307 10.52 -2.39 -0.26
N ILE A 308 9.50 -3.26 -0.24
CA ILE A 308 9.49 -4.42 0.67
C ILE A 308 10.76 -5.23 0.51
N ALA A 309 11.42 -5.51 1.63
CA ALA A 309 12.62 -6.34 1.65
C ALA A 309 12.22 -7.81 1.39
N PRO A 310 13.00 -8.55 0.59
CA PRO A 310 12.75 -9.98 0.39
C PRO A 310 12.79 -10.69 1.74
N SER A 311 11.90 -11.66 1.94
CA SER A 311 11.97 -12.51 3.12
C SER A 311 13.31 -13.25 3.11
N THR A 312 14.17 -12.98 4.08
CA THR A 312 15.25 -13.89 4.45
C THR A 312 14.58 -15.19 4.88
N MET A 313 14.51 -16.17 3.97
CA MET A 313 14.15 -17.53 4.34
C MET A 313 15.26 -18.02 5.27
N GLU A 314 15.00 -17.98 6.58
CA GLU A 314 15.77 -18.74 7.57
C GLU A 314 15.38 -20.22 7.51
#